data_AF-A0A7H9V980-F1
#
_entry.id   AF-A0A7H9V980-F1
#
_cell.length_a   1.000
_cell.length_b   1.000
_cell.length_c   1.000
_cell.angle_alpha   90.00
_cell.angle_beta   90.00
_cell.angle_gamma   90.00
#
_symmetry.space_group_name_H-M   'P 1'
#
loop_
_entity.id
_entity.type
_entity.pdbx_description
1 polymer ?
#
loop_
_entity_poly.entity_id
_entity_poly.type
_entity_poly.pdbx_seq_one_letter_code
_entity_poly.pdbx_strand_id
1 'polypeptide(L)'
;LDDQFLPVGTLTLAVPDVGPLAALGGQTATGDINGTIAFAKDGATPNLTINAASTSIARGELAAKAITVNALIANYLKGPAISGTIKADSVTSGKTVVSGIGIDL
;
A
#
# COMPACT_ATOMS: atom_id res chain seq x y z
N LEU A 1 6.17 9.20 -23.73
CA LEU A 1 4.88 9.57 -23.10
C LEU A 1 3.79 9.21 -24.09
N ASP A 2 2.75 8.51 -23.64
CA ASP A 2 1.61 8.20 -24.51
C ASP A 2 0.68 9.41 -24.66
N ASP A 3 -0.17 9.44 -25.68
CA ASP A 3 -0.96 10.62 -26.13
C ASP A 3 -1.99 11.16 -25.11
N GLN A 4 -2.11 10.51 -23.94
CA GLN A 4 -2.99 10.92 -22.83
C GLN A 4 -2.25 11.18 -21.51
N PHE A 5 -0.91 11.20 -21.49
CA PHE A 5 -0.09 11.40 -20.27
C PHE A 5 -0.39 10.40 -19.14
N LEU A 6 -0.86 9.21 -19.47
CA LEU A 6 -1.13 8.17 -18.48
C LEU A 6 0.18 7.57 -17.98
N PRO A 7 0.39 7.48 -16.66
CA PRO A 7 1.55 6.79 -16.11
C PRO A 7 1.47 5.31 -16.51
N VAL A 8 2.55 4.81 -17.09
CA VAL A 8 2.72 3.39 -17.41
C VAL A 8 4.08 2.99 -16.86
N GLY A 9 4.14 1.90 -16.10
CA GLY A 9 5.37 1.46 -15.46
C GLY A 9 5.13 0.89 -14.07
N THR A 10 6.21 0.42 -13.44
CA THR A 10 6.15 -0.16 -12.10
C THR A 10 6.97 0.71 -11.15
N LEU A 11 6.34 1.12 -10.05
CA LEU A 11 7.02 1.71 -8.91
C LEU A 11 7.29 0.62 -7.88
N THR A 12 8.56 0.28 -7.68
CA THR A 12 8.98 -0.65 -6.62
C THR A 12 9.16 0.12 -5.32
N LEU A 13 8.47 -0.31 -4.27
CA LEU A 13 8.73 0.10 -2.90
C LEU A 13 9.73 -0.90 -2.30
N ALA A 14 10.92 -0.43 -1.98
CA ALA A 14 11.94 -1.19 -1.28
C ALA A 14 12.47 -0.32 -0.14
N VAL A 15 11.64 -0.19 0.90
CA VAL A 15 11.90 0.69 2.04
C VAL A 15 12.14 -0.20 3.26
N PRO A 16 13.39 -0.61 3.50
CA PRO A 16 13.73 -1.44 4.66
C PRO A 16 13.59 -0.68 5.99
N ASP A 17 13.63 0.66 5.94
CA ASP A 17 13.37 1.54 7.09
C ASP A 17 12.53 2.74 6.64
N VAL A 18 11.30 2.83 7.15
CA VAL A 18 10.39 3.95 6.89
C VAL A 18 10.73 5.21 7.70
N GLY A 19 11.61 5.11 8.69
CA GLY A 19 11.98 6.21 9.58
C GLY A 19 12.42 7.48 8.86
N PRO A 20 13.37 7.43 7.90
CA PRO A 20 13.78 8.59 7.12
C PRO A 20 12.64 9.22 6.31
N LEU A 21 11.76 8.41 5.72
CA LEU A 21 10.61 8.90 4.95
C LEU A 21 9.58 9.57 5.86
N ALA A 22 9.34 8.99 7.03
CA ALA A 22 8.47 9.57 8.04
C ALA A 22 9.03 10.91 8.55
N ALA A 23 10.34 10.96 8.84
CA ALA A 23 11.01 12.18 9.30
C ALA A 23 10.92 13.32 8.27
N LEU A 24 11.01 13.00 6.97
CA LEU A 24 10.80 13.97 5.89
C LEU A 24 9.39 14.60 5.95
N GLY A 25 8.39 13.81 6.34
CA GLY A 25 7.01 14.26 6.57
C GLY A 25 6.76 14.86 7.97
N GLY A 26 7.79 15.05 8.79
CA GLY A 26 7.65 15.52 10.18
C GLY A 26 7.02 14.50 11.12
N GLN A 27 7.08 13.21 10.78
CA GLN A 27 6.49 12.10 11.53
C GLN A 27 7.58 11.19 12.10
N THR A 28 7.23 10.43 13.14
CA THR A 28 8.09 9.36 13.68
C THR A 28 7.41 8.03 13.46
N ALA A 29 7.93 7.24 12.52
CA ALA A 29 7.48 5.88 12.27
C ALA A 29 8.69 4.94 12.14
N THR A 30 8.48 3.66 12.40
CA THR A 30 9.47 2.60 12.22
C THR A 30 8.85 1.44 11.47
N GLY A 31 9.69 0.61 10.87
CA GLY A 31 9.24 -0.56 10.11
C GLY A 31 9.70 -0.55 8.66
N ASP A 32 9.14 -1.49 7.89
CA ASP A 32 9.51 -1.75 6.52
C ASP A 32 8.29 -1.72 5.59
N ILE A 33 8.50 -1.35 4.33
CA ILE A 33 7.50 -1.47 3.26
C ILE A 33 8.20 -2.03 2.03
N ASN A 34 7.70 -3.16 1.55
CA ASN A 34 8.17 -3.82 0.35
C ASN A 34 7.00 -4.08 -0.57
N GLY A 35 7.13 -3.76 -1.86
CA GLY A 35 6.02 -3.95 -2.77
C GLY A 35 6.23 -3.36 -4.15
N THR A 36 5.19 -3.46 -4.95
CA THR A 36 5.12 -2.92 -6.29
C THR A 36 3.77 -2.25 -6.50
N ILE A 37 3.81 -1.12 -7.19
CA ILE A 37 2.65 -0.44 -7.72
C ILE A 37 2.83 -0.42 -9.23
N ALA A 38 2.06 -1.26 -9.93
CA ALA A 38 2.09 -1.37 -11.37
C ALA A 38 0.96 -0.52 -11.97
N PHE A 39 1.35 0.49 -12.75
CA PHE A 39 0.47 1.25 -13.59
C PHE A 39 0.50 0.64 -14.98
N ALA A 40 -0.65 0.14 -15.43
CA ALA A 40 -0.79 -0.37 -16.78
C ALA A 40 -2.01 0.26 -17.45
N LYS A 41 -2.14 0.00 -18.75
CA LYS A 41 -3.30 0.37 -19.53
C LYS A 41 -3.67 -0.79 -20.44
N ASP A 42 -4.97 -1.06 -20.54
CA ASP A 42 -5.52 -1.93 -21.57
C ASP A 42 -6.39 -1.07 -22.49
N GLY A 43 -5.87 -0.76 -23.68
CA GLY A 43 -6.44 0.23 -24.59
C GLY A 43 -6.52 1.64 -23.96
N ALA A 44 -7.75 2.11 -23.72
CA ALA A 44 -8.05 3.42 -23.09
C ALA A 44 -8.39 3.31 -21.59
N THR A 45 -8.35 2.10 -21.03
CA THR A 45 -8.71 1.86 -19.62
C THR A 45 -7.44 1.70 -18.80
N PRO A 46 -7.07 2.70 -17.99
CA PRO A 46 -5.87 2.57 -17.18
C PRO A 46 -6.19 1.78 -15.92
N ASN A 47 -5.29 0.87 -15.54
CA ASN A 47 -5.41 0.04 -14.36
C ASN A 47 -4.19 0.24 -13.44
N LEU A 48 -4.43 0.02 -12.16
CA LEU A 48 -3.42 0.19 -11.12
C LEU A 48 -3.47 -1.02 -10.19
N THR A 49 -2.38 -1.77 -10.15
CA THR A 49 -2.24 -2.93 -9.28
C THR A 49 -1.25 -2.61 -8.18
N ILE A 50 -1.65 -2.84 -6.94
CA ILE A 50 -0.84 -2.65 -5.74
C ILE A 50 -0.61 -4.03 -5.14
N ASN A 51 0.65 -4.40 -4.97
CA ASN A 51 1.05 -5.54 -4.17
C ASN A 51 2.11 -5.07 -3.19
N ALA A 52 1.74 -4.89 -1.93
CA ALA A 52 2.64 -4.43 -0.90
C ALA A 52 2.54 -5.30 0.35
N ALA A 53 3.66 -5.44 1.02
CA ALA A 53 3.79 -6.16 2.27
C ALA A 53 4.68 -5.37 3.23
N SER A 54 4.46 -5.58 4.51
CA SER A 54 5.27 -5.03 5.58
C SER A 54 5.36 -6.04 6.70
N THR A 55 6.59 -6.29 7.17
CA THR A 55 6.81 -7.16 8.33
C THR A 55 6.24 -6.52 9.58
N SER A 56 6.51 -5.22 9.76
CA SER A 56 5.85 -4.39 10.76
C SER A 56 5.96 -2.93 10.41
N ILE A 57 4.95 -2.15 10.82
CA ILE A 57 5.00 -0.68 10.84
C ILE A 57 4.51 -0.20 12.20
N ALA A 58 5.20 0.75 12.81
CA ALA A 58 4.77 1.40 14.03
C ALA A 58 4.87 2.93 13.95
N ARG A 59 3.94 3.61 14.61
CA ARG A 59 3.91 5.06 14.79
C ARG A 59 3.40 5.37 16.21
N GLY A 60 4.31 5.75 17.10
CA GLY A 60 3.98 5.92 18.52
C GLY A 60 3.48 4.62 19.14
N GLU A 61 2.28 4.64 19.72
CA GLU A 61 1.64 3.46 20.34
C GLU A 61 0.87 2.57 19.35
N LEU A 62 0.77 2.97 18.08
CA LEU A 62 0.14 2.18 17.03
C LEU A 62 1.18 1.31 16.36
N ALA A 63 0.97 -0.01 16.31
CA ALA A 63 1.84 -0.94 15.60
C ALA A 63 1.01 -1.97 14.85
N ALA A 64 1.40 -2.30 13.63
CA ALA A 64 0.79 -3.32 12.81
C ALA A 64 1.86 -4.33 12.37
N LYS A 65 1.50 -5.61 12.28
CA LYS A 65 2.42 -6.70 11.94
C LYS A 65 1.89 -7.56 10.80
N ALA A 66 2.82 -8.08 10.00
CA ALA A 66 2.57 -8.95 8.86
C ALA A 66 1.44 -8.44 7.97
N ILE A 67 1.61 -7.20 7.51
CA ILE A 67 0.62 -6.51 6.68
C ILE A 67 0.82 -6.97 5.25
N THR A 68 -0.26 -7.31 4.56
CA THR A 68 -0.26 -7.57 3.12
C THR A 68 -1.42 -6.82 2.47
N VAL A 69 -1.16 -6.20 1.34
CA VAL A 69 -2.10 -5.39 0.58
C VAL A 69 -2.02 -5.87 -0.86
N ASN A 70 -3.13 -6.36 -1.37
CA ASN A 70 -3.29 -6.70 -2.77
C ASN A 70 -4.52 -5.96 -3.26
N ALA A 71 -4.35 -4.99 -4.14
CA ALA A 71 -5.47 -4.21 -4.67
C ALA A 71 -5.32 -4.00 -6.17
N LEU A 72 -6.45 -4.01 -6.88
CA LEU A 72 -6.59 -3.66 -8.26
C LEU A 72 -7.58 -2.50 -8.36
N ILE A 73 -7.18 -1.43 -9.01
CA ILE A 73 -8.03 -0.29 -9.29
C ILE A 73 -8.16 -0.20 -10.81
N ALA A 74 -9.29 -0.68 -11.32
CA ALA A 74 -9.61 -0.61 -12.73
C ALA A 74 -10.21 0.76 -13.08
N ASN A 75 -9.85 1.28 -14.25
CA ASN A 75 -10.37 2.52 -14.81
C ASN A 75 -10.32 3.71 -13.84
N TYR A 76 -9.14 3.97 -13.26
CA TYR A 76 -8.98 4.99 -12.21
C TYR A 76 -9.29 6.44 -12.65
N LEU A 77 -9.58 6.68 -13.95
CA LEU A 77 -9.92 8.00 -14.49
C LEU A 77 -11.40 8.24 -14.78
N LYS A 78 -12.18 7.21 -15.18
CA LYS A 78 -13.57 7.39 -15.64
C LYS A 78 -14.61 6.75 -14.72
N GLY A 79 -14.17 5.91 -13.78
CA GLY A 79 -15.04 5.21 -12.83
C GLY A 79 -14.22 4.15 -12.11
N PRO A 80 -13.51 4.51 -11.02
CA PRO A 80 -12.59 3.59 -10.36
C PRO A 80 -13.37 2.42 -9.76
N ALA A 81 -13.10 1.21 -10.23
CA ALA A 81 -13.54 -0.03 -9.60
C ALA A 81 -12.35 -0.59 -8.81
N ILE A 82 -12.46 -0.59 -7.49
CA ILE A 82 -11.46 -1.10 -6.58
C ILE A 82 -11.85 -2.54 -6.23
N SER A 83 -10.90 -3.46 -6.30
CA SER A 83 -11.06 -4.82 -5.80
C SER A 83 -9.77 -5.29 -5.15
N GLY A 84 -9.87 -6.13 -4.12
CA GLY A 84 -8.67 -6.67 -3.49
C GLY A 84 -8.85 -7.07 -2.03
N THR A 85 -7.72 -7.30 -1.38
CA THR A 85 -7.67 -7.70 0.03
C THR A 85 -6.59 -6.95 0.78
N ILE A 86 -6.89 -6.51 2.00
CA ILE A 86 -5.92 -6.02 2.98
C ILE A 86 -5.94 -6.97 4.17
N LYS A 87 -4.77 -7.49 4.55
CA LYS A 87 -4.63 -8.38 5.70
C LYS A 87 -3.54 -7.89 6.64
N ALA A 88 -3.72 -8.15 7.92
CA ALA A 88 -2.69 -7.96 8.94
C ALA A 88 -2.87 -9.00 10.05
N ASP A 89 -1.76 -9.56 10.54
CA ASP A 89 -1.83 -10.53 11.64
C ASP A 89 -2.33 -9.85 12.92
N SER A 90 -1.84 -8.64 13.19
CA SER A 90 -2.30 -7.85 14.33
C SER A 90 -2.09 -6.36 14.13
N VAL A 91 -2.96 -5.59 14.79
CA VAL A 91 -2.82 -4.15 15.03
C VAL A 91 -2.95 -3.91 16.54
N THR A 92 -1.93 -3.29 17.10
CA THR A 92 -1.86 -2.86 18.49
C THR A 92 -2.05 -1.36 18.57
N SER A 93 -2.89 -0.91 19.50
CA SER A 93 -3.07 0.49 19.87
C SER A 93 -3.01 0.61 21.39
N GLY A 94 -1.85 1.01 21.90
CA GLY A 94 -1.59 1.06 23.35
C GLY A 94 -1.70 -0.34 23.96
N LYS A 95 -2.77 -0.59 24.73
CA LYS A 95 -3.04 -1.90 25.36
C LYS A 95 -4.01 -2.78 24.56
N THR A 96 -4.67 -2.23 23.54
CA THR A 96 -5.65 -2.96 22.73
C THR A 96 -4.94 -3.66 21.59
N VAL A 97 -5.21 -4.95 21.39
CA VAL A 97 -4.69 -5.74 20.28
C VAL A 97 -5.87 -6.32 19.49
N VAL A 98 -5.88 -6.06 18.19
CA VAL A 98 -6.82 -6.65 17.23
C VAL A 98 -6.02 -7.60 16.36
N SER A 99 -6.44 -8.86 16.28
CA SER A 99 -5.74 -9.91 15.53
C SER A 99 -6.60 -10.47 14.41
N GLY A 100 -5.97 -11.00 13.36
CA GLY A 100 -6.64 -11.69 12.26
C GLY A 100 -7.45 -10.74 11.37
N ILE A 101 -6.85 -9.63 10.96
CA ILE A 101 -7.52 -8.61 10.17
C ILE A 101 -7.53 -9.03 8.71
N GLY A 102 -8.71 -9.04 8.10
CA GLY A 102 -8.92 -9.26 6.68
C GLY A 102 -10.05 -8.37 6.18
N ILE A 103 -9.77 -7.57 5.15
CA ILE A 103 -10.72 -6.64 4.54
C ILE A 103 -10.74 -6.94 3.06
N ASP A 104 -11.92 -7.23 2.52
CA ASP A 104 -12.14 -7.34 1.08
C ASP A 104 -12.71 -6.02 0.54
N LEU A 105 -12.16 -5.54 -0.57
CA LEU A 105 -12.49 -4.27 -1.23
C LEU A 105 -13.38 -4.50 -2.45
#